data_AF-A0A934YKZ5-F1
#
_entry.id   AF-A0A934YKZ5-F1
#
_cell.length_a   1.000
_cell.length_b   1.000
_cell.length_c   1.000
_cell.angle_alpha   90.00
_cell.angle_beta   90.00
_cell.angle_gamma   90.00
#
_symmetry.space_group_name_H-M   'P 1'
#
loop_
_entity.id
_entity.type
_entity.pdbx_description
1 polymer ?
#
loop_
_entity_poly.entity_id
_entity_poly.type
_entity_poly.pdbx_seq_one_letter_code
_entity_poly.pdbx_strand_id
1 'polypeptide(L)'
;MCSNLARRVSAVSLGVVLLASRPARADEWYGYQTMAADGVATSLLVGAALGDSAGVSKPLFVASAATYVLASPVIHAANGRGGPAVGALGLRVFAPVSLGLLGIAAGAGFGDRRNWGTPLIGGLVGFGVGVLAAMVIDAAAIARKESPSLTTPQGAGALAVGREAGFSFGGRF
;
A
#
# COMPACT_ATOMS: atom_id res chain seq x y z
N MET A 1 36.71 2.97 21.06
CA MET A 1 35.73 4.09 21.01
C MET A 1 34.60 3.83 20.00
N CYS A 2 34.01 2.62 19.94
CA CYS A 2 32.99 2.25 18.92
C CYS A 2 31.63 1.80 19.48
N SER A 3 31.35 1.93 20.79
CA SER A 3 30.15 1.35 21.42
C SER A 3 28.94 2.28 21.55
N ASN A 4 29.09 3.58 21.32
CA ASN A 4 28.01 4.55 21.60
C ASN A 4 27.08 4.84 20.41
N LEU A 5 27.49 4.48 19.18
CA LEU A 5 26.68 4.74 17.98
C LEU A 5 25.55 3.71 17.80
N ALA A 6 25.79 2.44 18.16
CA ALA A 6 24.80 1.36 18.02
C ALA A 6 23.58 1.52 18.95
N ARG A 7 23.77 2.06 20.17
CA ARG A 7 22.65 2.27 21.11
C ARG A 7 21.71 3.40 20.73
N ARG A 8 22.19 4.42 20.01
CA ARG A 8 21.36 5.56 19.61
C ARG A 8 20.45 5.23 18.43
N VAL A 9 20.84 4.30 17.57
CA VAL A 9 19.99 3.84 16.45
C VAL A 9 18.83 2.97 16.96
N SER A 10 19.02 2.15 18.01
CA SER A 10 17.93 1.31 18.56
C SER A 10 16.80 2.09 19.27
N ALA A 11 17.10 3.23 19.90
CA ALA A 11 16.10 3.97 20.65
C ALA A 11 15.14 4.77 19.76
N VAL A 12 15.61 5.24 18.60
CA VAL A 12 14.78 5.97 17.62
C VAL A 12 13.80 5.02 16.93
N SER A 13 14.21 3.78 16.66
CA SER A 13 13.35 2.77 16.03
C SER A 13 12.21 2.29 16.94
N LEU A 14 12.40 2.25 18.27
CA LEU A 14 11.34 1.83 19.20
C LEU A 14 10.36 2.96 19.55
N GLY A 15 10.82 4.21 19.61
CA GLY A 15 9.98 5.35 19.95
C GLY A 15 8.89 5.65 18.91
N VAL A 16 9.20 5.46 17.62
CA VAL A 16 8.23 5.62 16.52
C VAL A 16 7.14 4.53 16.56
N VAL A 17 7.49 3.32 17.02
CA VAL A 17 6.56 2.18 17.07
C VAL A 17 5.52 2.31 18.20
N LEU A 18 5.84 2.98 19.31
CA LEU A 18 4.95 3.06 20.49
C LEU A 18 4.01 4.27 20.50
N LEU A 19 4.26 5.33 19.71
CA LEU A 19 3.38 6.50 19.63
C LEU A 19 2.21 6.33 18.62
N ALA A 20 2.19 5.25 17.84
CA ALA A 20 1.21 5.04 16.77
C ALA A 20 -0.02 4.20 17.17
N SER A 21 -0.06 3.61 18.37
CA SER A 21 -1.16 2.76 18.81
C SER A 21 -2.32 3.56 19.43
N ARG A 22 -2.86 4.52 18.68
CA ARG A 22 -4.21 5.02 18.96
C ARG A 22 -5.22 3.92 18.60
N PRO A 23 -6.31 3.73 19.38
CA PRO A 23 -7.37 2.80 18.99
C PRO A 23 -7.87 3.21 17.61
N ALA A 24 -7.66 2.33 16.63
CA ALA A 24 -7.96 2.60 15.24
C ALA A 24 -9.46 2.92 15.13
N ARG A 25 -9.79 4.16 14.72
CA ARG A 25 -11.16 4.44 14.34
C ARG A 25 -11.48 3.58 13.13
N ALA A 26 -12.63 2.93 13.17
CA ALA A 26 -13.29 2.41 11.98
C ALA A 26 -13.32 3.55 10.94
N ASP A 27 -12.75 3.34 9.74
CA ASP A 27 -12.39 4.34 8.70
C ASP A 27 -11.11 5.17 8.89
N GLU A 28 -10.13 4.69 9.64
CA GLU A 28 -8.80 5.30 9.65
C GLU A 28 -8.08 5.04 8.31
N TRP A 29 -8.09 6.06 7.45
CA TRP A 29 -7.31 6.09 6.22
C TRP A 29 -5.84 6.29 6.54
N TYR A 30 -5.00 5.36 6.07
CA TYR A 30 -3.54 5.41 6.24
C TYR A 30 -2.80 5.53 4.91
N GLY A 31 -3.50 5.87 3.82
CA GLY A 31 -2.89 6.04 2.49
C GLY A 31 -1.85 7.16 2.42
N TYR A 32 -1.86 8.13 3.34
CA TYR A 32 -0.78 9.12 3.44
C TYR A 32 0.60 8.46 3.70
N GLN A 33 0.63 7.30 4.37
CA GLN A 33 1.88 6.55 4.62
C GLN A 33 2.44 5.96 3.33
N THR A 34 1.57 5.37 2.49
CA THR A 34 1.99 4.82 1.19
C THR A 34 2.39 5.95 0.24
N MET A 35 1.64 7.06 0.20
CA MET A 35 1.99 8.25 -0.58
C MET A 35 3.35 8.85 -0.18
N ALA A 36 3.66 8.90 1.12
CA ALA A 36 4.96 9.38 1.59
C ALA A 36 6.10 8.46 1.12
N ALA A 37 5.90 7.14 1.21
CA ALA A 37 6.87 6.16 0.71
C ALA A 37 7.06 6.27 -0.81
N ASP A 38 5.99 6.52 -1.54
CA ASP A 38 6.02 6.78 -2.99
C ASP A 38 6.81 8.05 -3.31
N GLY A 39 6.60 9.14 -2.55
CA GLY A 39 7.39 10.36 -2.69
C GLY A 39 8.90 10.13 -2.46
N VAL A 40 9.26 9.29 -1.48
CA VAL A 40 10.66 8.90 -1.26
C VAL A 40 11.20 8.10 -2.45
N ALA A 41 10.47 7.11 -2.94
CA ALA A 41 10.88 6.33 -4.10
C ALA A 41 11.08 7.23 -5.33
N THR A 42 10.13 8.12 -5.63
CA THR A 42 10.25 9.08 -6.74
C THR A 42 11.44 10.01 -6.57
N SER A 43 11.70 10.50 -5.35
CA SER A 43 12.87 11.35 -5.07
C SER A 43 14.18 10.61 -5.31
N LEU A 44 14.27 9.33 -4.92
CA LEU A 44 15.42 8.47 -5.21
C LEU A 44 15.59 8.25 -6.71
N LEU A 45 14.49 8.03 -7.45
CA LEU A 45 14.53 7.88 -8.91
C LEU A 45 15.07 9.13 -9.60
N VAL A 46 14.57 10.31 -9.20
CA VAL A 46 15.03 11.60 -9.73
C VAL A 46 16.51 11.80 -9.41
N GLY A 47 16.93 11.51 -8.17
CA GLY A 47 18.34 11.54 -7.78
C GLY A 47 19.21 10.59 -8.61
N ALA A 48 18.71 9.39 -8.92
CA ALA A 48 19.38 8.44 -9.79
C ALA A 48 19.53 8.95 -11.23
N ALA A 49 18.49 9.59 -11.76
CA ALA A 49 18.46 10.13 -13.12
C ALA A 49 19.36 11.36 -13.30
N LEU A 50 19.52 12.18 -12.26
CA LEU A 50 20.37 13.38 -12.30
C LEU A 50 21.82 13.11 -11.87
N GLY A 51 22.09 11.97 -11.22
CA GLY A 51 23.40 11.64 -10.66
C GLY A 51 24.37 11.02 -11.66
N ASP A 52 25.00 11.83 -12.51
CA ASP A 52 25.80 11.32 -13.64
C ASP A 52 27.29 11.05 -13.33
N SER A 53 27.80 11.43 -12.14
CA SER A 53 29.25 11.64 -11.97
C SER A 53 29.96 10.79 -10.90
N ALA A 54 29.24 10.08 -10.03
CA ALA A 54 29.86 9.45 -8.84
C ALA A 54 29.56 7.94 -8.69
N GLY A 55 29.03 7.27 -9.73
CA GLY A 55 28.64 5.86 -9.64
C GLY A 55 27.44 5.57 -8.72
N VAL A 56 26.79 6.62 -8.21
CA VAL A 56 25.65 6.52 -7.29
C VAL A 56 24.30 6.30 -7.99
N SER A 57 24.22 6.49 -9.31
CA SER A 57 22.98 6.33 -10.08
C SER A 57 22.39 4.92 -9.97
N LYS A 58 23.22 3.88 -10.14
CA LYS A 58 22.79 2.48 -10.02
C LYS A 58 22.22 2.13 -8.63
N PRO A 59 22.94 2.37 -7.51
CA PRO A 59 22.39 2.05 -6.20
C PRO A 59 21.15 2.90 -5.86
N LEU A 60 21.08 4.18 -6.29
CA LEU A 60 19.88 5.00 -6.11
C LEU A 60 18.69 4.48 -6.91
N PHE A 61 18.91 4.00 -8.14
CA PHE A 61 17.86 3.38 -8.94
C PHE A 61 17.35 2.09 -8.29
N VAL A 62 18.25 1.23 -7.82
CA VAL A 62 17.86 -0.01 -7.10
C VAL A 62 17.11 0.33 -5.82
N ALA A 63 17.58 1.32 -5.05
CA ALA A 63 16.90 1.78 -3.84
C ALA A 63 15.51 2.31 -4.16
N SER A 64 15.38 3.16 -5.19
CA SER A 64 14.10 3.67 -5.68
C SER A 64 13.14 2.53 -6.02
N ALA A 65 13.57 1.56 -6.84
CA ALA A 65 12.74 0.45 -7.27
C ALA A 65 12.31 -0.42 -6.07
N ALA A 66 13.25 -0.73 -5.17
CA ALA A 66 12.95 -1.50 -3.96
C ALA A 66 11.97 -0.76 -3.04
N THR A 67 12.16 0.54 -2.82
CA THR A 67 11.25 1.37 -2.03
C THR A 67 9.86 1.39 -2.67
N TYR A 68 9.75 1.65 -3.98
CA TYR A 68 8.47 1.64 -4.69
C TYR A 68 7.76 0.28 -4.58
N VAL A 69 8.44 -0.83 -4.81
CA VAL A 69 7.80 -2.15 -4.82
C VAL A 69 7.45 -2.64 -3.40
N LEU A 70 8.33 -2.42 -2.41
CA LEU A 70 8.22 -3.08 -1.11
C LEU A 70 7.60 -2.21 -0.02
N ALA A 71 7.72 -0.88 -0.08
CA ALA A 71 7.32 -0.03 1.05
C ALA A 71 5.81 -0.13 1.33
N SER A 72 4.97 -0.06 0.30
CA SER A 72 3.52 -0.19 0.47
C SER A 72 3.12 -1.56 1.02
N PRO A 73 3.53 -2.71 0.45
CA PRO A 73 3.25 -4.02 1.04
C PRO A 73 3.67 -4.13 2.51
N VAL A 74 4.83 -3.59 2.88
CA VAL A 74 5.28 -3.54 4.28
C VAL A 74 4.35 -2.68 5.13
N ILE A 75 3.90 -1.52 4.65
CA ILE A 75 2.94 -0.65 5.34
C ILE A 75 1.58 -1.35 5.53
N HIS A 76 1.06 -2.03 4.50
CA HIS A 76 -0.18 -2.81 4.62
C HIS A 76 -0.03 -3.96 5.64
N ALA A 77 1.07 -4.70 5.59
CA ALA A 77 1.35 -5.77 6.53
C ALA A 77 1.50 -5.26 7.97
N ALA A 78 2.19 -4.13 8.17
CA ALA A 78 2.36 -3.48 9.47
C ALA A 78 1.04 -2.99 10.07
N ASN A 79 0.04 -2.70 9.23
CA ASN A 79 -1.32 -2.37 9.66
C ASN A 79 -2.21 -3.62 9.87
N GLY A 80 -1.65 -4.83 9.83
CA GLY A 80 -2.37 -6.08 10.02
C GLY A 80 -3.16 -6.54 8.79
N ARG A 81 -2.83 -6.02 7.59
CA ARG A 81 -3.62 -6.21 6.36
C ARG A 81 -2.84 -7.01 5.31
N GLY A 82 -2.67 -8.29 5.57
CA GLY A 82 -1.90 -9.21 4.72
C GLY A 82 -2.45 -9.39 3.30
N GLY A 83 -3.77 -9.56 3.13
CA GLY A 83 -4.40 -9.65 1.82
C GLY A 83 -4.16 -8.40 0.96
N PRO A 84 -4.49 -7.21 1.49
CA PRO A 84 -4.14 -5.93 0.87
C PRO A 84 -2.64 -5.76 0.56
N ALA A 85 -1.73 -6.27 1.40
CA ALA A 85 -0.30 -6.20 1.14
C ALA A 85 0.12 -6.98 -0.13
N VAL A 86 -0.41 -8.19 -0.32
CA VAL A 86 -0.16 -8.99 -1.53
C VAL A 86 -0.79 -8.32 -2.76
N GLY A 87 -2.01 -7.78 -2.61
CA GLY A 87 -2.68 -7.03 -3.67
C GLY A 87 -1.89 -5.80 -4.12
N ALA A 88 -1.36 -5.01 -3.17
CA ALA A 88 -0.52 -3.85 -3.44
C ALA A 88 0.79 -4.24 -4.16
N LEU A 89 1.43 -5.34 -3.74
CA LEU A 89 2.64 -5.85 -4.40
C LEU A 89 2.35 -6.23 -5.86
N GLY A 90 1.29 -7.00 -6.09
CA GLY A 90 0.86 -7.39 -7.43
C GLY A 90 0.57 -6.17 -8.30
N LEU A 91 -0.22 -5.23 -7.79
CA LEU A 91 -0.58 -4.00 -8.49
C LEU A 91 0.67 -3.19 -8.90
N ARG A 92 1.63 -3.03 -7.99
CA ARG A 92 2.84 -2.23 -8.22
C ARG A 92 3.81 -2.85 -9.22
N VAL A 93 3.78 -4.17 -9.40
CA VAL A 93 4.59 -4.86 -10.42
C VAL A 93 3.84 -4.94 -11.75
N PHE A 94 2.60 -5.42 -11.74
CA PHE A 94 1.88 -5.73 -12.97
C PHE A 94 1.33 -4.49 -13.67
N ALA A 95 0.91 -3.44 -12.96
CA ALA A 95 0.36 -2.25 -13.62
C ALA A 95 1.41 -1.48 -14.44
N PRO A 96 2.61 -1.15 -13.90
CA PRO A 96 3.66 -0.51 -14.70
C PRO A 96 4.13 -1.36 -15.88
N VAL A 97 4.31 -2.67 -15.67
CA VAL A 97 4.75 -3.58 -16.74
C VAL A 97 3.71 -3.67 -17.84
N SER A 98 2.43 -3.89 -17.49
CA SER A 98 1.35 -4.01 -18.47
C SER A 98 1.17 -2.72 -19.27
N LEU A 99 1.13 -1.57 -18.60
CA LEU A 99 0.96 -0.29 -19.29
C LEU A 99 2.21 0.13 -20.06
N GLY A 100 3.41 -0.26 -19.61
CA GLY A 100 4.64 -0.10 -20.38
C GLY A 100 4.61 -0.90 -21.69
N LEU A 101 4.21 -2.18 -21.63
CA LEU A 101 4.06 -3.01 -22.83
C LEU A 101 2.99 -2.45 -23.78
N LEU A 102 1.86 -1.98 -23.26
CA LEU A 102 0.83 -1.31 -24.06
C LEU A 102 1.37 -0.01 -24.69
N GLY A 103 2.20 0.74 -23.96
CA GLY A 103 2.88 1.93 -24.46
C GLY A 103 3.84 1.63 -25.60
N ILE A 104 4.61 0.53 -25.51
CA ILE A 104 5.48 0.06 -26.60
C ILE A 104 4.65 -0.29 -27.83
N ALA A 105 3.59 -1.08 -27.65
CA ALA A 105 2.70 -1.48 -28.73
C ALA A 105 2.04 -0.26 -29.42
N ALA A 106 1.56 0.71 -28.63
CA ALA A 106 1.02 1.96 -29.14
C ALA A 106 2.08 2.75 -29.91
N GLY A 107 3.27 2.96 -29.34
CA GLY A 107 4.37 3.68 -29.99
C GLY A 107 4.84 3.04 -31.30
N ALA A 108 4.81 1.70 -31.39
CA ALA A 108 5.08 0.97 -32.62
C ALA A 108 4.01 1.16 -33.71
N GLY A 109 2.76 1.40 -33.33
CA GLY A 109 1.66 1.69 -34.26
C GLY A 109 1.75 3.08 -34.90
N PHE A 110 2.39 4.05 -34.22
CA PHE A 110 2.49 5.44 -34.68
C PHE A 110 3.87 5.84 -35.23
N GLY A 111 4.90 5.02 -35.06
CA GLY A 111 6.28 5.32 -35.48
C GLY A 111 6.62 4.85 -36.90
N ASP A 112 7.67 5.43 -37.50
CA ASP A 112 8.34 4.83 -38.66
C ASP A 112 8.93 3.48 -38.22
N ARG A 113 8.72 2.42 -39.02
CA ARG A 113 9.22 1.06 -38.76
C ARG A 113 10.75 0.98 -38.62
N ARG A 114 11.49 1.99 -39.07
CA ARG A 114 12.95 2.10 -38.91
C ARG A 114 13.38 2.82 -37.64
N ASN A 115 12.46 3.43 -36.88
CA ASN A 115 12.76 4.21 -35.70
C ASN A 115 12.25 3.52 -34.41
N TRP A 116 13.19 2.92 -33.68
CA TRP A 116 12.92 2.29 -32.38
C TRP A 116 12.69 3.28 -31.23
N GLY A 117 12.93 4.59 -31.45
CA GLY A 117 12.73 5.62 -30.44
C GLY A 117 11.26 5.79 -30.02
N THR A 118 10.33 5.79 -30.98
CA THR A 118 8.90 6.00 -30.69
C THR A 118 8.29 4.89 -29.81
N PRO A 119 8.52 3.58 -30.08
CA PRO A 119 8.11 2.51 -29.18
C PRO A 119 8.71 2.64 -27.77
N LEU A 120 9.99 2.98 -27.65
CA LEU A 120 10.64 3.11 -26.34
C LEU A 120 10.07 4.26 -25.51
N ILE A 121 9.86 5.43 -26.15
CA ILE A 121 9.21 6.57 -25.49
C ILE A 121 7.79 6.19 -25.06
N GLY A 122 7.02 5.55 -25.94
CA GLY A 122 5.69 5.04 -25.61
C GLY A 122 5.72 4.11 -24.40
N GLY A 123 6.69 3.18 -24.35
CA GLY A 123 6.90 2.28 -23.23
C GLY A 123 7.22 2.98 -21.92
N LEU A 124 8.10 3.98 -21.94
CA LEU A 124 8.44 4.77 -20.75
C LEU A 124 7.25 5.57 -20.24
N VAL A 125 6.49 6.19 -21.14
CA VAL A 125 5.26 6.92 -20.79
C VAL A 125 4.23 5.96 -20.19
N GLY A 126 3.97 4.83 -20.85
CA GLY A 126 3.04 3.81 -20.36
C GLY A 126 3.44 3.25 -19.00
N PHE A 127 4.73 2.96 -18.80
CA PHE A 127 5.27 2.53 -17.52
C PHE A 127 5.04 3.58 -16.43
N GLY A 128 5.38 4.85 -16.70
CA GLY A 128 5.18 5.94 -15.75
C GLY A 128 3.72 6.15 -15.37
N VAL A 129 2.80 6.08 -16.34
CA VAL A 129 1.35 6.11 -16.09
C VAL A 129 0.92 4.93 -15.22
N GLY A 130 1.45 3.73 -15.47
CA GLY A 130 1.15 2.56 -14.66
C GLY A 130 1.67 2.65 -13.22
N VAL A 131 2.82 3.27 -13.00
CA VAL A 131 3.32 3.58 -11.64
C VAL A 131 2.35 4.52 -10.94
N LEU A 132 1.99 5.64 -11.56
CA LEU A 132 1.07 6.61 -10.95
C LEU A 132 -0.31 6.01 -10.66
N ALA A 133 -0.86 5.22 -11.59
CA ALA A 133 -2.12 4.53 -11.40
C ALA A 133 -2.07 3.54 -10.23
N ALA A 134 -0.98 2.77 -10.12
CA ALA A 134 -0.78 1.86 -8.99
C ALA A 134 -0.74 2.62 -7.65
N MET A 135 0.01 3.71 -7.57
CA MET A 135 0.10 4.55 -6.36
C MET A 135 -1.28 5.10 -5.94
N VAL A 136 -2.05 5.62 -6.89
CA VAL A 136 -3.39 6.20 -6.63
C VAL A 136 -4.37 5.12 -6.18
N ILE A 137 -4.43 3.98 -6.87
CA ILE A 137 -5.33 2.88 -6.51
C ILE A 137 -4.98 2.32 -5.14
N ASP A 138 -3.69 2.15 -4.85
CA ASP A 138 -3.18 1.68 -3.56
C ASP A 138 -3.58 2.61 -2.42
N ALA A 139 -3.29 3.91 -2.55
CA ALA A 139 -3.59 4.91 -1.54
C ALA A 139 -5.11 5.11 -1.35
N ALA A 140 -5.91 5.11 -2.43
CA ALA A 140 -7.33 5.45 -2.36
C ALA A 140 -8.24 4.26 -2.00
N ALA A 141 -7.98 3.09 -2.61
CA ALA A 141 -8.84 1.92 -2.49
C ALA A 141 -8.28 0.89 -1.50
N ILE A 142 -6.96 0.66 -1.51
CA ILE A 142 -6.37 -0.39 -0.68
C ILE A 142 -6.11 0.12 0.74
N ALA A 143 -5.61 1.33 0.96
CA ALA A 143 -5.15 1.83 2.27
C ALA A 143 -6.24 2.34 3.23
N ARG A 144 -7.29 1.53 3.48
CA ARG A 144 -8.38 1.81 4.43
C ARG A 144 -8.54 0.67 5.44
N LYS A 145 -8.58 0.96 6.74
CA LYS A 145 -8.92 -0.08 7.73
C LYS A 145 -10.40 -0.44 7.59
N GLU A 146 -10.70 -1.74 7.57
CA GLU A 146 -12.08 -2.21 7.61
C GLU A 146 -12.70 -1.79 8.94
N SER A 147 -13.85 -1.15 8.87
CA SER A 147 -14.68 -0.93 10.05
C SER A 147 -15.00 -2.31 10.63
N PRO A 148 -14.82 -2.54 11.95
CA PRO A 148 -15.30 -3.76 12.57
C PRO A 148 -16.76 -3.88 12.17
N SER A 149 -17.09 -4.87 11.35
CA SER A 149 -18.48 -5.19 11.10
C SER A 149 -19.07 -5.33 12.48
N LEU A 150 -20.03 -4.48 12.82
CA LEU A 150 -20.91 -4.75 13.93
C LEU A 150 -21.63 -6.01 13.49
N THR A 151 -21.00 -7.15 13.73
CA THR A 151 -21.63 -8.45 13.63
C THR A 151 -22.59 -8.43 14.78
N THR A 152 -23.72 -7.72 14.58
CA THR A 152 -24.93 -7.85 15.37
C THR A 152 -25.09 -9.36 15.49
N PRO A 153 -25.01 -9.93 16.70
CA PRO A 153 -25.09 -11.37 16.85
C PRO A 153 -26.40 -11.86 16.24
N GLN A 154 -26.36 -12.32 14.99
CA GLN A 154 -27.55 -12.79 14.27
C GLN A 154 -28.14 -14.05 14.94
N GLY A 155 -27.49 -14.59 15.98
CA GLY A 155 -27.98 -15.70 16.79
C GLY A 155 -28.59 -15.35 18.16
N ALA A 156 -28.47 -14.11 18.66
CA ALA A 156 -28.97 -13.80 20.02
C ALA A 156 -30.45 -13.35 20.06
N GLY A 157 -31.02 -12.96 18.92
CA GLY A 157 -32.43 -12.53 18.82
C GLY A 157 -33.45 -13.65 18.57
N ALA A 158 -33.01 -14.85 18.19
CA ALA A 158 -33.91 -15.97 17.89
C ALA A 158 -34.26 -16.84 19.11
N LEU A 159 -33.60 -16.65 20.26
CA LEU A 159 -33.77 -17.48 21.46
C LEU A 159 -34.54 -16.79 22.61
N ALA A 160 -34.99 -15.55 22.43
CA ALA A 160 -35.76 -14.79 23.43
C ALA A 160 -37.26 -14.65 23.12
N VAL A 161 -37.84 -15.51 22.26
CA VAL A 161 -39.27 -15.49 21.88
C VAL A 161 -40.07 -16.65 22.52
N GLY A 162 -39.56 -17.33 23.55
CA GLY A 162 -40.19 -18.58 24.01
C GLY A 162 -40.16 -18.91 25.50
N ARG A 163 -40.06 -17.94 26.41
CA ARG A 163 -40.04 -18.24 27.86
C ARG A 163 -40.86 -17.31 28.75
N GLU A 164 -42.02 -16.87 28.26
CA GLU A 164 -43.04 -16.15 29.06
C GLU A 164 -44.41 -16.84 28.89
N ALA A 165 -44.46 -18.16 29.09
CA ALA A 165 -45.71 -18.90 29.30
C ALA A 165 -45.69 -19.55 30.70
N GLY A 166 -45.38 -18.73 31.71
CA GLY A 166 -45.50 -19.09 33.11
C GLY A 166 -46.89 -18.72 33.62
N PHE A 167 -47.85 -19.61 33.39
CA PHE A 167 -49.16 -19.60 34.03
C PHE A 167 -48.98 -19.55 35.56
N SER A 168 -49.35 -18.43 36.19
CA SER A 168 -49.45 -18.34 37.65
C SER A 168 -50.92 -18.54 38.06
N PHE A 169 -51.23 -19.76 38.49
CA PHE A 169 -52.46 -20.06 39.24
C PHE A 169 -52.19 -19.72 40.71
N GLY A 170 -52.43 -18.47 41.08
CA GLY A 170 -52.34 -17.98 42.45
C GLY A 170 -53.72 -17.67 43.00
N GLY A 171 -54.46 -18.71 43.40
CA GLY A 171 -55.75 -18.56 44.06
C GLY A 171 -55.60 -18.00 45.47
N ARG A 172 -56.37 -16.95 45.77
CA ARG A 172 -56.94 -16.64 47.08
C ARG A 172 -58.23 -15.87 46.84
N PHE A 173 -59.37 -16.48 47.18
CA PHE A 173 -60.44 -15.99 48.06
C PHE A 173 -61.53 -17.05 48.12
#